data_AF-A0A3N4N598-F1
#
_entry.id   AF-A0A3N4N598-F1
#
_cell.length_a   1.000
_cell.length_b   1.000
_cell.length_c   1.000
_cell.angle_alpha   90.00
_cell.angle_beta   90.00
_cell.angle_gamma   90.00
#
_symmetry.space_group_name_H-M   'P 1'
#
loop_
_entity.id
_entity.type
_entity.pdbx_description
1 polymer ?
#
loop_
_entity_poly.entity_id
_entity_poly.type
_entity_poly.pdbx_seq_one_letter_code
_entity_poly.pdbx_strand_id
1 'polypeptide(L)'
;MNDIFELIEHINLQECLGYLDLKIAEYHLNFTAGEKTRFVLNKALTHFSVSQIYYFIDKACRDAVANYARGTYSKKHASNTLVGSIERLTERAEQEKWELKSWNRTRDLPQSQLSIVLFDFMLQLKDGGFTHSLTELRQICEVR
;
A
#
# COMPACT_ATOMS: atom_id res chain seq x y z
N MET A 1 -16.27 -17.11 -7.53
CA MET A 1 -15.36 -16.99 -6.36
C MET A 1 -14.05 -16.34 -6.78
N ASN A 2 -13.44 -16.74 -7.91
CA ASN A 2 -12.27 -16.05 -8.49
C ASN A 2 -12.52 -14.56 -8.76
N ASP A 3 -13.64 -14.20 -9.39
CA ASP A 3 -13.95 -12.81 -9.78
C ASP A 3 -14.06 -11.84 -8.60
N ILE A 4 -14.55 -12.32 -7.43
CA ILE A 4 -14.62 -11.51 -6.21
C ILE A 4 -13.22 -11.27 -5.67
N PHE A 5 -12.35 -12.29 -5.69
CA PHE A 5 -10.99 -12.15 -5.18
C PHE A 5 -10.15 -11.24 -6.08
N GLU A 6 -10.31 -11.33 -7.39
CA GLU A 6 -9.68 -10.39 -8.34
C GLU A 6 -10.13 -8.93 -8.06
N LEU A 7 -11.41 -8.73 -7.70
CA LEU A 7 -11.90 -7.42 -7.29
C LEU A 7 -11.31 -6.94 -5.96
N ILE A 8 -11.12 -7.85 -4.97
CA ILE A 8 -10.43 -7.57 -3.71
C ILE A 8 -9.00 -7.09 -3.99
N GLU A 9 -8.24 -7.84 -4.79
CA GLU A 9 -6.86 -7.51 -5.17
C GLU A 9 -6.80 -6.13 -5.83
N HIS A 10 -7.71 -5.89 -6.79
CA HIS A 10 -7.78 -4.62 -7.49
C HIS A 10 -8.09 -3.45 -6.55
N ILE A 11 -9.11 -3.57 -5.69
CA ILE A 11 -9.49 -2.49 -4.76
C ILE A 11 -8.36 -2.20 -3.77
N ASN A 12 -7.76 -3.22 -3.17
CA ASN A 12 -6.67 -3.03 -2.22
C ASN A 12 -5.44 -2.36 -2.87
N LEU A 13 -5.12 -2.74 -4.11
CA LEU A 13 -4.07 -2.06 -4.88
C LEU A 13 -4.39 -0.58 -5.09
N GLN A 14 -5.62 -0.24 -5.46
CA GLN A 14 -6.03 1.15 -5.68
C GLN A 14 -6.00 1.96 -4.38
N GLU A 15 -6.32 1.37 -3.24
CA GLU A 15 -6.21 2.03 -1.92
C GLU A 15 -4.74 2.33 -1.57
N CYS A 16 -3.81 1.41 -1.86
CA CYS A 16 -2.37 1.65 -1.72
C CYS A 16 -1.86 2.75 -2.66
N LEU A 17 -2.29 2.73 -3.92
CA LEU A 17 -1.93 3.74 -4.92
C LEU A 17 -2.44 5.13 -4.54
N GLY A 18 -3.69 5.23 -4.07
CA GLY A 18 -4.26 6.48 -3.59
C GLY A 18 -3.46 7.09 -2.44
N TYR A 19 -2.97 6.26 -1.51
CA TYR A 19 -2.11 6.73 -0.44
C TYR A 19 -0.70 7.12 -0.91
N LEU A 20 -0.14 6.39 -1.88
CA LEU A 20 1.12 6.75 -2.51
C LEU A 20 1.01 8.11 -3.21
N ASP A 21 -0.05 8.36 -3.97
CA ASP A 21 -0.29 9.64 -4.64
C ASP A 21 -0.45 10.79 -3.63
N LEU A 22 -1.19 10.55 -2.54
CA LEU A 22 -1.30 11.50 -1.44
C LEU A 22 0.08 11.88 -0.87
N LYS A 23 0.94 10.89 -0.60
CA LYS A 23 2.28 11.13 -0.06
C LYS A 23 3.23 11.78 -1.07
N ILE A 24 3.16 11.42 -2.35
CA ILE A 24 3.93 12.08 -3.40
C ILE A 24 3.59 13.57 -3.46
N ALA A 25 2.29 13.90 -3.39
CA ALA A 25 1.83 15.29 -3.37
C ALA A 25 2.30 16.03 -2.11
N GLU A 26 2.14 15.43 -0.93
CA GLU A 26 2.55 15.97 0.38
C GLU A 26 4.05 16.28 0.42
N TYR A 27 4.89 15.39 -0.11
CA TYR A 27 6.35 15.56 -0.15
C TYR A 27 6.87 16.25 -1.42
N HIS A 28 5.98 16.71 -2.31
CA HIS A 28 6.28 17.35 -3.59
C HIS A 28 7.27 16.56 -4.47
N LEU A 29 7.16 15.24 -4.50
CA LEU A 29 8.01 14.35 -5.28
C LEU A 29 7.55 14.29 -6.74
N ASN A 30 8.48 14.10 -7.68
CA ASN A 30 8.14 13.93 -9.10
C ASN A 30 8.15 12.44 -9.46
N PHE A 31 7.10 11.74 -9.06
CA PHE A 31 6.93 10.31 -9.29
C PHE A 31 5.52 10.03 -9.80
N THR A 32 5.40 9.02 -10.67
CA THR A 32 4.13 8.50 -11.13
C THR A 32 4.18 6.98 -11.08
N ALA A 33 3.18 6.36 -10.46
CA ALA A 33 3.11 4.91 -10.35
C ALA A 33 2.92 4.26 -11.73
N GLY A 34 3.83 3.36 -12.11
CA GLY A 34 3.73 2.53 -13.30
C GLY A 34 3.59 1.05 -12.97
N GLU A 35 3.72 0.18 -13.97
CA GLU A 35 3.59 -1.27 -13.81
C GLU A 35 4.48 -1.86 -12.72
N LYS A 36 5.74 -1.41 -12.62
CA LYS A 36 6.63 -1.86 -11.54
C LYS A 36 6.07 -1.52 -10.15
N THR A 37 5.44 -0.36 -10.00
CA THR A 37 4.86 0.06 -8.72
C THR A 37 3.67 -0.81 -8.36
N ARG A 38 2.80 -1.09 -9.33
CA ARG A 38 1.66 -1.99 -9.17
C ARG A 38 2.11 -3.40 -8.75
N PHE A 39 3.13 -3.93 -9.43
CA PHE A 39 3.71 -5.23 -9.12
C PHE A 39 4.25 -5.30 -7.69
N VAL A 40 5.05 -4.31 -7.26
CA VAL A 40 5.62 -4.27 -5.91
C VAL A 40 4.53 -4.16 -4.84
N LEU A 41 3.53 -3.31 -5.05
CA LEU A 41 2.42 -3.15 -4.09
C LEU A 41 1.56 -4.41 -4.00
N ASN A 42 1.28 -5.08 -5.13
CA ASN A 42 0.58 -6.37 -5.13
C ASN A 42 1.35 -7.44 -4.36
N LYS A 43 2.67 -7.54 -4.58
CA LYS A 43 3.52 -8.46 -3.81
C LYS A 43 3.46 -8.16 -2.31
N ALA A 44 3.51 -6.89 -1.93
CA ALA A 44 3.40 -6.48 -0.52
C ALA A 44 2.02 -6.81 0.08
N LEU A 45 0.94 -6.62 -0.68
CA LEU A 45 -0.43 -6.90 -0.26
C LEU A 45 -0.68 -8.39 0.06
N THR A 46 0.12 -9.30 -0.49
CA THR A 46 0.07 -10.72 -0.11
C THR A 46 0.33 -10.93 1.38
N HIS A 47 1.21 -10.13 1.98
CA HIS A 47 1.71 -10.35 3.35
C HIS A 47 1.32 -9.25 4.34
N PHE A 48 1.01 -8.06 3.84
CA PHE A 48 0.71 -6.89 4.66
C PHE A 48 -0.65 -6.31 4.28
N SER A 49 -1.39 -5.83 5.27
CA SER A 49 -2.61 -5.06 5.02
C SER A 49 -2.31 -3.68 4.42
N VAL A 50 -3.28 -3.04 3.75
CA VAL A 50 -3.13 -1.67 3.25
C VAL A 50 -2.70 -0.72 4.37
N SER A 51 -3.26 -0.87 5.57
CA SER A 51 -2.90 -0.09 6.76
C SER A 51 -1.43 -0.20 7.16
N GLN A 52 -0.80 -1.36 6.95
CA GLN A 52 0.63 -1.55 7.21
C GLN A 52 1.46 -1.06 6.03
N ILE A 53 0.98 -1.21 4.79
CA ILE A 53 1.68 -0.71 3.61
C ILE A 53 1.85 0.81 3.63
N TYR A 54 0.94 1.53 4.29
CA TYR A 54 1.09 2.97 4.53
C TYR A 54 2.43 3.33 5.19
N TYR A 55 2.91 2.50 6.13
CA TYR A 55 4.21 2.71 6.75
C TYR A 55 5.35 2.68 5.72
N PHE A 56 5.36 1.69 4.82
CA PHE A 56 6.42 1.55 3.83
C PHE A 56 6.42 2.70 2.80
N ILE A 57 5.23 3.08 2.32
CA ILE A 57 5.05 4.19 1.39
C ILE A 57 5.57 5.48 2.00
N ASP A 58 5.12 5.81 3.21
CA ASP A 58 5.47 7.06 3.88
C ASP A 58 6.95 7.08 4.30
N LYS A 59 7.50 5.94 4.73
CA LYS A 59 8.94 5.78 4.99
C LYS A 59 9.79 6.00 3.74
N ALA A 60 9.41 5.40 2.61
CA ALA A 60 10.12 5.58 1.35
C ALA A 60 10.08 7.04 0.88
N CYS A 61 8.94 7.72 1.00
CA CYS A 61 8.81 9.13 0.64
C CYS A 61 9.70 10.03 1.53
N ARG A 62 9.69 9.84 2.85
CA ARG A 62 10.58 10.56 3.76
C ARG A 62 12.06 10.36 3.44
N ASP A 63 12.46 9.12 3.18
CA ASP A 63 13.86 8.80 2.87
C ASP A 63 14.29 9.45 1.55
N ALA A 64 13.40 9.49 0.54
CA ALA A 64 13.66 10.19 -0.72
C ALA A 64 13.87 11.71 -0.49
N VAL A 65 13.01 12.36 0.29
CA VAL A 65 13.15 13.79 0.64
C VAL A 65 14.44 14.04 1.41
N ALA A 66 14.76 13.19 2.40
CA ALA A 66 15.97 13.34 3.21
C ALA A 66 17.26 13.22 2.37
N ASN A 67 17.30 12.26 1.43
CA ASN A 67 18.44 12.08 0.53
C ASN A 67 18.60 13.25 -0.45
N TYR A 68 17.49 13.83 -0.92
CA TYR A 68 17.52 15.06 -1.71
C TYR A 68 18.03 16.25 -0.88
N ALA A 69 17.51 16.46 0.33
CA ALA A 69 17.90 17.57 1.20
C ALA A 69 19.38 17.53 1.60
N ARG A 70 19.97 16.34 1.71
CA ARG A 70 21.40 16.13 1.99
C ARG A 70 22.31 16.31 0.76
N GLY A 71 21.74 16.55 -0.42
CA GLY A 71 22.50 16.63 -1.67
C GLY A 71 23.02 15.29 -2.17
N THR A 72 22.58 14.17 -1.58
CA THR A 72 22.99 12.82 -2.01
C THR A 72 22.45 12.49 -3.40
N TYR A 73 21.24 12.95 -3.71
CA TYR A 73 20.57 12.71 -4.98
C TYR A 73 19.93 13.97 -5.54
N SER A 74 19.82 14.05 -6.88
CA SER A 74 18.91 15.00 -7.51
C SER A 74 17.46 14.65 -7.17
N LYS A 75 16.56 15.63 -7.18
CA LYS A 75 15.12 15.41 -6.93
C LYS A 75 14.54 14.30 -7.83
N LYS A 76 14.94 14.28 -9.11
CA LYS A 76 14.55 13.23 -10.07
C LYS A 76 15.06 11.85 -9.66
N HIS A 77 16.32 11.75 -9.24
CA HIS A 77 16.88 10.48 -8.81
C HIS A 77 16.24 9.98 -7.51
N ALA A 78 16.02 10.87 -6.53
CA ALA A 78 15.32 10.54 -5.29
C ALA A 78 13.91 9.99 -5.58
N SER A 79 13.13 10.63 -6.46
CA SER A 79 11.82 10.12 -6.87
C SER A 79 11.90 8.75 -7.55
N ASN A 80 12.88 8.51 -8.42
CA ASN A 80 13.04 7.21 -9.09
C ASN A 80 13.38 6.06 -8.13
N THR A 81 13.90 6.34 -6.93
CA THR A 81 14.22 5.32 -5.92
C THR A 81 13.02 4.87 -5.08
N LEU A 82 11.87 5.54 -5.17
CA LEU A 82 10.71 5.28 -4.32
C LEU A 82 10.25 3.82 -4.39
N VAL A 83 9.95 3.33 -5.60
CA VAL A 83 9.43 1.97 -5.79
C VAL A 83 10.41 0.90 -5.31
N GLY A 84 11.71 1.07 -5.58
CA GLY A 84 12.75 0.15 -5.10
C GLY A 84 12.94 0.22 -3.58
N SER A 85 12.69 1.38 -2.98
CA SER A 85 12.72 1.54 -1.52
C SER A 85 11.55 0.84 -0.86
N ILE A 86 10.34 0.96 -1.41
CA ILE A 86 9.15 0.22 -0.94
C ILE A 86 9.43 -1.29 -1.02
N GLU A 87 9.87 -1.77 -2.19
CA GLU A 87 10.21 -3.18 -2.45
C GLU A 87 11.19 -3.74 -1.40
N ARG A 88 12.34 -3.08 -1.22
CA ARG A 88 13.35 -3.48 -0.25
C ARG A 88 12.84 -3.45 1.20
N LEU A 89 12.01 -2.46 1.55
CA LEU A 89 11.45 -2.36 2.90
C LEU A 89 10.45 -3.49 3.16
N THR A 90 9.57 -3.79 2.20
CA THR A 90 8.58 -4.87 2.32
C THR A 90 9.25 -6.23 2.40
N GLU A 91 10.26 -6.49 1.56
CA GLU A 91 11.00 -7.76 1.56
C GLU A 91 11.76 -7.95 2.87
N ARG A 92 12.39 -6.89 3.37
CA ARG A 92 13.08 -6.95 4.66
C ARG A 92 12.12 -7.21 5.80
N ALA A 93 10.98 -6.52 5.82
CA ALA A 93 9.96 -6.70 6.86
C ALA A 93 9.38 -8.13 6.84
N GLU A 94 9.21 -8.73 5.67
CA GLU A 94 8.78 -10.12 5.52
C GLU A 94 9.84 -11.10 6.03
N GLN A 95 11.10 -10.94 5.60
CA GLN A 95 12.21 -11.81 5.99
C GLN A 95 12.52 -11.76 7.49
N GLU A 96 12.50 -10.55 8.06
CA GLU A 96 12.78 -10.31 9.48
C GLU A 96 11.52 -10.42 10.36
N LYS A 97 10.35 -10.73 9.77
CA LYS A 97 9.05 -10.88 10.46
C LYS A 97 8.71 -9.68 11.35
N TRP A 98 8.77 -8.48 10.79
CA TRP A 98 8.47 -7.26 11.52
C TRP A 98 7.02 -7.23 12.02
N GLU A 99 6.83 -6.94 13.30
CA GLU A 99 5.52 -6.66 13.88
C GLU A 99 5.15 -5.19 13.60
N LEU A 100 4.50 -4.95 12.47
CA LEU A 100 4.07 -3.62 12.07
C LEU A 100 2.70 -3.29 12.65
N LYS A 101 2.65 -2.18 13.39
CA LYS A 101 1.39 -1.59 13.83
C LYS A 101 0.60 -1.08 12.61
N SER A 102 -0.67 -1.47 12.53
CA SER A 102 -1.61 -0.93 11.54
C SER A 102 -1.85 0.55 11.74
N TRP A 103 -1.86 1.29 10.62
CA TRP A 103 -2.18 2.71 10.63
C TRP A 103 -3.69 2.93 10.56
N ASN A 104 -4.15 4.06 11.06
CA ASN A 104 -5.53 4.48 10.85
C ASN A 104 -5.65 5.17 9.49
N ARG A 105 -6.85 5.13 8.90
CA ARG A 105 -7.17 5.94 7.72
C ARG A 105 -6.95 7.42 8.03
N THR A 106 -6.38 8.13 7.06
CA THR A 106 -6.33 9.59 7.10
C THR A 106 -7.67 10.18 6.64
N ARG A 107 -8.00 11.39 7.12
CA ARG A 107 -9.23 12.09 6.73
C ARG A 107 -9.26 12.42 5.24
N ASP A 108 -8.08 12.60 4.65
CA ASP A 108 -7.93 12.95 3.23
C ASP A 108 -8.10 11.74 2.31
N LEU A 109 -8.08 10.52 2.86
CA LEU A 109 -8.23 9.27 2.12
C LEU A 109 -9.12 8.29 2.91
N PRO A 110 -10.43 8.59 3.00
CA PRO A 110 -11.40 7.69 3.61
C PRO A 110 -11.55 6.40 2.80
N GLN A 111 -12.25 5.41 3.36
CA GLN A 111 -12.57 4.17 2.66
C GLN A 111 -13.31 4.47 1.35
N SER A 112 -12.85 3.89 0.24
CA SER A 112 -13.51 4.09 -1.05
C SER A 112 -14.91 3.48 -1.06
N GLN A 113 -15.81 4.04 -1.87
CA GLN A 113 -17.18 3.52 -1.98
C GLN A 113 -17.20 2.07 -2.48
N LEU A 114 -16.29 1.70 -3.38
CA LEU A 114 -16.15 0.31 -3.83
C LEU A 114 -15.67 -0.60 -2.69
N SER A 115 -14.74 -0.13 -1.86
CA SER A 115 -14.29 -0.86 -0.67
C SER A 115 -15.45 -1.02 0.34
N ILE A 116 -16.27 0.01 0.57
CA ILE A 116 -17.45 -0.09 1.43
C ILE A 116 -18.43 -1.15 0.89
N VAL A 117 -18.80 -1.08 -0.39
CA VAL A 117 -19.74 -2.04 -0.99
C VAL A 117 -19.20 -3.47 -0.89
N LEU A 118 -17.94 -3.68 -1.25
CA LEU A 118 -17.36 -5.01 -1.24
C LEU A 118 -17.16 -5.55 0.18
N PHE A 119 -16.44 -4.82 1.02
CA PHE A 119 -16.02 -5.33 2.32
C PHE A 119 -17.14 -5.21 3.36
N ASP A 120 -17.74 -4.03 3.53
CA ASP A 120 -18.69 -3.79 4.60
C ASP A 120 -20.06 -4.43 4.30
N PHE A 121 -20.54 -4.31 3.06
CA PHE A 121 -21.86 -4.81 2.68
C PHE A 121 -21.85 -6.26 2.19
N MET A 122 -21.02 -6.61 1.20
CA MET A 122 -21.04 -7.96 0.62
C MET A 122 -20.34 -8.98 1.52
N LEU A 123 -19.14 -8.66 1.99
CA LEU A 123 -18.33 -9.57 2.81
C LEU A 123 -18.62 -9.44 4.31
N GLN A 124 -19.39 -8.43 4.74
CA GLN A 124 -19.67 -8.16 6.16
C GLN A 124 -18.40 -8.11 7.01
N LEU A 125 -17.34 -7.54 6.45
CA LEU A 125 -16.02 -7.37 7.05
C LEU A 125 -15.68 -5.89 7.02
N LYS A 126 -16.07 -5.18 8.07
CA LYS A 126 -15.93 -3.71 8.15
C LYS A 126 -14.49 -3.27 7.86
N ASP A 127 -14.33 -2.50 6.80
CA ASP A 127 -13.05 -2.00 6.27
C ASP A 127 -12.00 -3.10 6.05
N GLY A 128 -12.46 -4.31 5.69
CA GLY A 128 -11.65 -5.51 5.64
C GLY A 128 -10.43 -5.42 4.72
N GLY A 129 -10.58 -4.75 3.58
CA GLY A 129 -9.48 -4.51 2.64
C GLY A 129 -8.37 -3.62 3.21
N PHE A 130 -8.69 -2.80 4.22
CA PHE A 130 -7.71 -1.95 4.87
C PHE A 130 -6.94 -2.67 5.97
N THR A 131 -7.62 -3.56 6.70
CA THR A 131 -7.09 -4.15 7.94
C THR A 131 -6.52 -5.55 7.77
N HIS A 132 -6.75 -6.23 6.64
CA HIS A 132 -6.26 -7.58 6.39
C HIS A 132 -5.38 -7.64 5.13
N SER A 133 -4.41 -8.54 5.14
CA SER A 133 -3.63 -8.93 3.96
C SER A 133 -4.47 -9.78 3.00
N LEU A 134 -4.02 -9.90 1.75
CA LEU A 134 -4.68 -10.76 0.76
C LEU A 134 -4.69 -12.24 1.18
N THR A 135 -3.64 -12.71 1.88
CA THR A 135 -3.60 -14.08 2.40
C THR A 135 -4.71 -14.33 3.42
N GLU A 136 -4.90 -13.41 4.38
CA GLU A 136 -5.97 -13.50 5.37
C GLU A 136 -7.35 -13.38 4.73
N LEU A 137 -7.53 -12.44 3.79
CA LEU A 137 -8.79 -12.28 3.05
C LEU A 137 -9.15 -13.52 2.25
N ARG A 138 -8.16 -14.19 1.64
CA ARG A 138 -8.38 -15.43 0.90
C ARG A 138 -8.91 -16.52 1.81
N GLN A 139 -8.30 -16.70 2.97
CA GLN A 139 -8.76 -17.66 3.99
C GLN A 139 -10.17 -17.36 4.48
N ILE A 140 -10.49 -16.08 4.74
CA ILE A 140 -11.83 -15.65 5.16
C ILE A 140 -12.87 -15.95 4.09
N CYS A 141 -12.55 -15.72 2.81
CA CYS A 141 -13.46 -15.95 1.69
C CYS A 141 -13.64 -17.44 1.35
N GLU A 142 -12.65 -18.29 1.61
CA GLU A 142 -12.75 -19.73 1.35
C GLU A 142 -13.59 -20.49 2.39
N VAL A 143 -13.72 -19.93 3.61
CA VAL A 143 -14.50 -20.53 4.70
C VAL A 143 -15.98 -20.10 4.68
N ARG A 144 -16.34 -19.13 3.83
CA ARG A 144 -17.71 -18.60 3.68
C ARG A 144 -18.38 -19.11 2.42
#